data_AF-X1BMH8-F1
#
_entry.id   AF-X1BMH8-F1
#
_cell.length_a   1.000
_cell.length_b   1.000
_cell.length_c   1.000
_cell.angle_alpha   90.00
_cell.angle_beta   90.00
_cell.angle_gamma   90.00
#
_symmetry.space_group_name_H-M   'P 1'
#
loop_
_entity.id
_entity.type
_entity.pdbx_description
1 polymer ?
#
loop_
_entity_poly.entity_id
_entity_poly.type
_entity_poly.pdbx_seq_one_letter_code
_entity_poly.pdbx_strand_id
1 'polypeptide(L)' 'MSITELEEQKDGLLDQIEALEEKCDTLETCKDEGACDKCEAYKKIEDLSTKVEDLENKIEELTSADEEE' A
#
# COMPACT_ATOMS: atom_id res chain seq x y z
N MET A 1 17.73 -4.44 7.41
CA MET A 1 16.42 -4.79 6.87
C MET A 1 16.67 -5.92 5.90
N SER A 2 16.28 -7.11 6.29
CA SER A 2 16.26 -8.29 5.42
C SER A 2 15.07 -8.20 4.46
N ILE A 3 15.14 -8.92 3.34
CA ILE A 3 14.04 -9.02 2.36
C ILE A 3 12.73 -9.44 3.07
N THR A 4 12.81 -10.42 3.98
CA THR A 4 11.66 -10.88 4.78
C THR A 4 11.01 -9.76 5.61
N GLU A 5 11.81 -8.87 6.22
CA GLU A 5 11.25 -7.74 6.99
C GLU A 5 10.55 -6.72 6.09
N LEU A 6 11.00 -6.58 4.83
CA LEU A 6 10.37 -5.69 3.85
C LEU A 6 9.08 -6.32 3.29
N GLU A 7 9.06 -7.64 3.07
CA GLU A 7 7.87 -8.38 2.68
C GLU A 7 6.78 -8.32 3.76
N GLU A 8 7.13 -8.57 5.03
CA GLU A 8 6.17 -8.45 6.15
C GLU A 8 5.61 -7.03 6.28
N GLN A 9 6.45 -6.00 6.04
CA GLN A 9 5.97 -4.62 6.00
C GLN A 9 5.02 -4.39 4.84
N LYS A 10 5.35 -4.90 3.64
CA LYS A 10 4.49 -4.78 2.45
C LYS A 10 3.12 -5.39 2.71
N ASP A 11 3.07 -6.62 3.21
CA ASP A 11 1.81 -7.30 3.53
C ASP A 11 0.99 -6.50 4.54
N GLY A 12 1.62 -5.98 5.60
CA GLY A 12 0.95 -5.13 6.58
C GLY A 12 0.43 -3.80 6.02
N LEU A 13 1.00 -3.27 4.93
CA LEU A 13 0.48 -2.11 4.23
C LEU A 13 -0.69 -2.47 3.31
N LEU A 14 -0.65 -3.65 2.66
CA LEU A 14 -1.74 -4.17 1.83
C LEU A 14 -3.00 -4.42 2.67
N ASP A 15 -2.86 -5.06 3.84
CA ASP A 15 -3.96 -5.24 4.80
C ASP A 15 -4.60 -3.90 5.21
N GLN A 16 -3.78 -2.85 5.37
CA GLN A 16 -4.28 -1.51 5.70
C GLN A 16 -5.01 -0.86 4.53
N ILE A 17 -4.56 -1.07 3.30
CA ILE A 17 -5.25 -0.62 2.09
C ILE A 17 -6.63 -1.29 2.01
N GLU A 18 -6.70 -2.61 2.13
CA GLU A 18 -7.98 -3.35 2.10
C GLU A 18 -8.95 -2.86 3.17
N ALA A 19 -8.46 -2.64 4.40
CA ALA A 19 -9.29 -2.12 5.48
C ALA A 19 -9.76 -0.67 5.24
N LEU A 20 -8.99 0.14 4.52
CA LEU A 20 -9.39 1.49 4.13
C LEU A 20 -10.37 1.49 2.96
N GLU A 21 -10.23 0.56 2.01
CA GLU A 21 -11.15 0.37 0.89
C GLU A 21 -12.53 -0.08 1.38
N GLU A 22 -12.59 -1.04 2.32
CA GLU A 22 -13.85 -1.46 2.95
C GLU A 22 -14.50 -0.29 3.71
N LYS A 23 -13.69 0.54 4.38
CA LYS A 23 -14.19 1.77 5.03
C LYS A 23 -14.71 2.80 4.02
N CYS A 24 -14.06 2.96 2.87
CA CYS A 24 -14.56 3.81 1.79
C CYS A 24 -15.92 3.33 1.29
N ASP A 25 -16.11 2.02 1.10
CA ASP A 25 -17.38 1.45 0.62
C ASP A 25 -18.54 1.65 1.61
N THR A 26 -18.23 1.60 2.91
CA THR A 26 -19.21 1.77 3.99
C THR A 26 -19.53 3.25 4.30
N LEU A 27 -18.65 4.19 3.97
CA LEU A 27 -18.85 5.62 4.19
C LEU A 27 -19.83 6.20 3.16
N GLU A 28 -21.00 6.67 3.61
CA GLU A 28 -21.99 7.31 2.73
C GLU A 28 -21.42 8.51 1.95
N THR A 29 -20.42 9.21 2.51
CA THR A 29 -19.72 10.31 1.84
C THR A 29 -18.85 9.89 0.67
N CYS A 30 -18.55 8.59 0.52
CA CYS A 30 -17.70 8.05 -0.55
C CYS A 30 -18.51 7.17 -1.53
N LYS A 31 -19.83 7.02 -1.32
CA LYS A 31 -20.77 6.34 -2.22
C LYS A 31 -21.18 7.14 -3.45
N ASP A 32 -21.07 8.47 -3.40
CA ASP A 32 -21.30 9.31 -4.57
C ASP A 32 -20.15 9.13 -5.57
N GLU A 33 -20.47 8.90 -6.84
CA GLU A 33 -19.50 8.78 -7.93
C GLU A 33 -18.61 10.04 -7.96
N GLY A 34 -17.31 9.88 -7.68
CA GLY A 34 -16.32 10.98 -7.61
C GLY A 34 -16.14 11.63 -6.22
N ALA A 35 -16.76 11.08 -5.17
CA ALA A 35 -16.49 11.48 -3.79
C ALA A 35 -15.35 10.69 -3.13
N CYS A 36 -14.91 9.60 -3.76
CA CYS A 36 -13.78 8.80 -3.31
C CYS A 36 -12.50 9.64 -3.21
N ASP A 37 -12.23 10.54 -4.17
CA ASP A 37 -11.08 11.47 -4.15
C ASP A 37 -11.10 12.47 -2.97
N LYS A 38 -12.27 12.68 -2.35
CA LYS A 38 -12.43 13.52 -1.15
C LYS A 38 -12.39 12.71 0.15
N CYS A 39 -12.47 11.39 0.05
CA CYS A 39 -12.40 10.47 1.16
C CYS A 39 -10.96 10.48 1.69
N GLU A 40 -10.74 10.86 2.96
CA GLU A 40 -9.40 10.79 3.58
C GLU A 40 -8.81 9.37 3.53
N ALA A 41 -9.67 8.35 3.49
CA ALA A 41 -9.27 6.97 3.31
C ALA A 41 -8.63 6.73 1.93
N TYR A 42 -9.14 7.32 0.86
CA TYR A 42 -8.56 7.19 -0.49
C TYR A 42 -7.19 7.82 -0.60
N LYS A 43 -7.00 9.03 -0.04
CA LYS A 43 -5.66 9.65 0.03
C LYS A 43 -4.65 8.82 0.82
N LYS A 44 -5.12 8.14 1.87
CA LYS A 44 -4.27 7.20 2.63
C LYS A 44 -3.97 5.96 1.80
N ILE A 45 -4.93 5.43 1.06
CA ILE A 45 -4.70 4.31 0.14
C ILE A 45 -3.62 4.68 -0.88
N GLU A 46 -3.71 5.84 -1.53
CA GLU A 46 -2.67 6.29 -2.47
C GLU A 46 -1.29 6.38 -1.82
N ASP A 47 -1.19 7.00 -0.63
CA ASP A 47 0.08 7.11 0.11
C ASP A 47 0.64 5.74 0.51
N LEU A 48 -0.22 4.81 0.91
CA LEU A 48 0.15 3.43 1.23
C LEU A 48 0.58 2.66 -0.02
N SER A 49 -0.11 2.83 -1.15
CA SER A 49 0.27 2.20 -2.43
C SER A 49 1.63 2.68 -2.90
N THR A 50 1.93 3.97 -2.79
CA THR A 50 3.28 4.49 -3.10
C THR A 50 4.34 3.84 -2.19
N LYS A 51 4.06 3.69 -0.89
CA LYS A 51 4.98 3.01 0.04
C LYS A 51 5.18 1.54 -0.30
N VAL A 52 4.13 0.85 -0.74
CA VAL A 52 4.21 -0.54 -1.23
C VAL A 52 5.14 -0.61 -2.44
N GLU A 53 4.98 0.29 -3.41
CA GLU A 53 5.85 0.36 -4.60
C GLU A 53 7.32 0.63 -4.22
N ASP A 54 7.59 1.56 -3.29
CA ASP A 54 8.93 1.80 -2.75
C ASP A 54 9.54 0.55 -2.09
N LEU A 55 8.72 -0.20 -1.31
CA LEU A 55 9.17 -1.45 -0.69
C LEU A 55 9.47 -2.53 -1.73
N GLU A 56 8.66 -2.64 -2.77
CA GLU A 56 8.87 -3.60 -3.86
C GLU A 56 10.16 -3.31 -4.63
N ASN A 57 10.41 -2.05 -5.00
CA ASN A 57 11.67 -1.65 -5.62
C ASN A 57 12.86 -1.99 -4.72
N LYS A 58 12.76 -1.76 -3.42
CA LYS A 58 13.83 -2.04 -2.47
C LYS A 58 14.09 -3.55 -2.30
N ILE A 59 13.04 -4.36 -2.34
CA ILE A 59 13.15 -5.82 -2.37
C ILE A 59 13.84 -6.27 -3.66
N GLU A 60 13.46 -5.72 -4.81
CA GLU A 60 14.08 -6.02 -6.11
C GLU A 60 15.57 -5.66 -6.13
N GLU A 61 15.94 -4.47 -5.63
CA GLU A 61 17.34 -4.03 -5.53
C GLU A 61 18.16 -4.97 -4.63
N LEU A 62 17.61 -5.37 -3.48
CA LEU A 62 18.30 -6.29 -2.56
C LEU A 62 18.41 -7.70 -3.13
N THR A 63 17.39 -8.17 -3.84
CA THR A 63 17.41 -9.50 -4.48
C THR A 63 18.42 -9.52 -5.63
N SER A 64 18.43 -8.48 -6.46
CA SER A 64 19.36 -8.35 -7.58
C SER A 64 20.81 -8.22 -7.10
N ALA A 65 21.03 -7.48 -6.01
CA ALA A 65 22.36 -7.35 -5.40
C ALA A 65 22.88 -8.67 -4.80
N ASP A 66 22.00 -9.55 -4.32
CA ASP A 66 22.36 -10.88 -3.80
C ASP A 66 22.70 -11.87 -4.94
N GLU A 67 22.09 -11.71 -6.13
CA GLU A 67 22.39 -12.51 -7.31
C GLU A 67 23.68 -12.12 -8.05
N GLU A 68 24.21 -10.91 -7.82
CA GLU A 68 25.45 -10.42 -8.46
C GLU A 68 26.75 -10.72 -7.67
N GLU A 69 26.69 -11.39 -6.50
CA GLU A 69 27.85 -11.83 -5.69
C GLU A 69 28.22 -13.32 -5.88
#